data_AF-B4RB56-F1
#
_entry.id   AF-B4RB56-F1
#
_cell.length_a   1.000
_cell.length_b   1.000
_cell.length_c   1.000
_cell.angle_alpha   90.00
_cell.angle_beta   90.00
_cell.angle_gamma   90.00
#
_symmetry.space_group_name_H-M   'P 1'
#
loop_
_entity.id
_entity.type
_entity.pdbx_description
1 polymer ?
#
loop_
_entity_poly.entity_id
_entity_poly.type
_entity_poly.pdbx_seq_one_letter_code
_entity_poly.pdbx_strand_id
1 'polypeptide(L)' 'MRRHFAMALDARIRELGSRHQSLEQAIQDEMRRPHADDLRLRELKRQKLRLKEQIEALRSQIH' A
#
# COMPACT_ATOMS: atom_id res chain seq x y z
N MET A 1 6.24 -2.33 -29.39
CA MET A 1 5.20 -2.62 -28.38
C MET A 1 5.61 -2.29 -26.92
N ARG A 2 6.45 -1.28 -26.62
CA ARG A 2 6.90 -0.99 -25.24
C ARG A 2 6.03 0.01 -24.43
N ARG A 3 5.18 0.80 -25.08
CA ARG A 3 4.40 1.87 -24.43
C ARG A 3 3.23 1.40 -23.54
N HIS A 4 2.67 0.22 -23.79
CA HIS A 4 1.49 -0.27 -23.05
C HIS A 4 1.82 -0.76 -21.63
N PHE A 5 3.02 -1.32 -21.42
CA PHE A 5 3.43 -1.77 -20.09
C PHE A 5 3.62 -0.62 -19.10
N ALA A 6 4.13 0.53 -19.55
CA ALA A 6 4.27 1.70 -18.70
C ALA A 6 2.91 2.21 -18.18
N MET A 7 1.87 2.21 -19.02
CA MET A 7 0.51 2.59 -18.60
C MET A 7 -0.09 1.58 -17.60
N ALA A 8 0.14 0.28 -17.80
CA ALA A 8 -0.35 -0.75 -16.88
C ALA A 8 0.34 -0.68 -15.50
N LEU A 9 1.65 -0.40 -15.47
CA LEU A 9 2.41 -0.24 -14.23
C LEU A 9 2.01 1.02 -13.47
N ASP A 10 1.77 2.15 -14.16
CA ASP A 10 1.28 3.38 -13.53
C ASP A 10 -0.11 3.17 -12.89
N ALA A 11 -1.02 2.48 -13.59
CA ALA A 11 -2.33 2.11 -13.06
C ALA A 11 -2.20 1.22 -11.81
N ARG A 12 -1.29 0.24 -11.82
CA ARG A 12 -1.01 -0.64 -10.68
C ARG A 12 -0.46 0.14 -9.49
N ILE A 13 0.44 1.09 -9.70
CA ILE A 13 0.99 1.95 -8.64
C ILE A 13 -0.11 2.81 -8.02
N ARG A 14 -1.00 3.40 -8.83
CA ARG A 14 -2.14 4.17 -8.33
C ARG A 14 -3.08 3.32 -7.48
N GLU A 15 -3.40 2.11 -7.92
CA GLU A 15 -4.23 1.17 -7.16
C GLU A 15 -3.57 0.79 -5.83
N LEU A 16 -2.27 0.47 -5.84
CA LEU A 16 -1.50 0.19 -4.63
C LEU A 16 -1.44 1.39 -3.69
N GLY A 17 -1.32 2.60 -4.22
CA GLY A 17 -1.38 3.86 -3.44
C GLY A 17 -2.73 4.03 -2.74
N SER A 18 -3.84 3.78 -3.45
CA SER A 18 -5.19 3.81 -2.86
C SER A 18 -5.36 2.77 -1.75
N ARG A 19 -4.82 1.55 -1.94
CA ARG A 19 -4.83 0.51 -0.89
C ARG A 19 -3.97 0.90 0.31
N HIS A 20 -2.81 1.51 0.07
CA HIS A 20 -1.95 2.01 1.13
C HIS A 20 -2.67 3.07 1.98
N GLN A 21 -3.35 4.02 1.34
CA GLN A 21 -4.14 5.03 2.03
C GLN A 21 -5.29 4.42 2.85
N SER A 22 -5.96 3.40 2.30
CA SER A 22 -7.02 2.67 3.02
C SER A 22 -6.49 1.94 4.26
N LEU A 23 -5.32 1.30 4.15
CA LEU A 23 -4.66 0.66 5.31
C LEU A 23 -4.22 1.69 6.35
N GLU A 24 -3.77 2.86 5.92
CA GLU A 24 -3.38 3.94 6.82
C GLU A 24 -4.58 4.50 7.60
N GLN A 25 -5.73 4.65 6.94
CA GLN A 25 -7.01 4.96 7.59
C GLN A 25 -7.43 3.87 8.57
N ALA A 26 -7.40 2.59 8.17
CA ALA A 26 -7.74 1.48 9.06
C ALA A 26 -6.82 1.43 10.30
N ILE A 27 -5.53 1.75 10.15
CA ILE A 27 -4.59 1.88 11.27
C ILE A 27 -5.01 3.03 12.18
N GLN A 28 -5.34 4.20 11.64
CA GLN A 28 -5.76 5.35 12.45
C GLN A 28 -7.07 5.11 13.18
N ASP A 29 -8.03 4.48 12.53
CA ASP A 29 -9.32 4.12 13.14
C ASP A 29 -9.12 3.10 14.26
N GLU A 30 -8.29 2.07 14.05
CA GLU A 30 -7.99 1.09 15.09
C GLU A 30 -7.20 1.73 16.25
N MET A 31 -6.24 2.62 15.98
CA MET A 31 -5.49 3.35 17.02
C MET A 31 -6.37 4.29 17.85
N ARG A 32 -7.47 4.79 17.28
CA ARG A 32 -8.45 5.63 18.00
C ARG A 32 -9.34 4.82 18.93
N ARG A 33 -9.41 3.50 18.77
CA ARG A 33 -10.24 2.64 19.61
C ARG A 33 -9.51 2.36 20.93
N PRO A 34 -10.22 2.42 22.07
CA PRO A 34 -9.63 2.12 23.38
C PRO A 34 -9.23 0.65 23.55
N HIS A 35 -9.79 -0.25 22.74
CA HIS A 35 -9.39 -1.67 22.63
C HIS A 35 -8.70 -1.94 21.29
N ALA A 36 -7.72 -1.13 20.92
CA ALA A 36 -6.94 -1.36 19.73
C ALA A 36 -6.24 -2.72 19.83
N ASP A 37 -6.54 -3.62 18.89
CA ASP A 37 -5.90 -4.93 18.84
C ASP A 37 -4.47 -4.74 18.30
N ASP A 38 -3.48 -4.81 19.19
CA ASP A 38 -2.05 -4.68 18.86
C ASP A 38 -1.61 -5.67 17.77
N LEU A 39 -2.24 -6.85 17.71
CA LEU A 39 -1.94 -7.87 16.71
C LEU A 39 -2.40 -7.39 15.33
N ARG A 40 -3.63 -6.86 15.25
CA ARG A 40 -4.19 -6.28 14.03
C ARG A 40 -3.41 -5.03 13.60
N LEU A 41 -3.01 -4.18 14.53
CA LEU A 41 -2.15 -3.03 14.29
C LEU A 41 -0.79 -3.42 13.70
N ARG A 42 -0.15 -4.47 14.23
CA ARG A 42 1.08 -5.04 13.68
C ARG A 42 0.88 -5.61 12.28
N GLU A 43 -0.21 -6.32 12.04
CA GLU A 43 -0.54 -6.84 10.71
C GLU A 43 -0.75 -5.72 9.70
N LEU A 44 -1.54 -4.70 10.04
CA LEU A 44 -1.79 -3.55 9.17
C LEU A 44 -0.49 -2.80 8.85
N LYS A 45 0.38 -2.57 9.84
CA LYS A 45 1.72 -1.96 9.62
C LYS A 45 2.59 -2.82 8.70
N ARG A 46 2.54 -4.15 8.85
CA ARG A 46 3.29 -5.09 7.99
C ARG A 46 2.74 -5.10 6.56
N GLN A 47 1.42 -5.04 6.39
CA GLN A 47 0.79 -4.91 5.07
C GLN A 47 1.14 -3.57 4.41
N LYS A 48 1.12 -2.48 5.19
CA LYS A 48 1.54 -1.14 4.72
C LYS A 48 2.98 -1.16 4.21
N LEU A 49 3.89 -1.79 4.95
CA LEU A 49 5.29 -1.94 4.54
C LEU A 49 5.40 -2.73 3.21
N ARG A 50 4.70 -3.87 3.11
CA ARG A 50 4.70 -4.69 1.89
C ARG A 50 4.16 -3.94 0.67
N LEU A 51 3.11 -3.12 0.83
CA LEU A 51 2.60 -2.29 -0.26
C LEU A 51 3.63 -1.24 -0.69
N LYS A 52 4.31 -0.61 0.28
CA LYS A 52 5.38 0.35 -0.01
C LYS A 52 6.50 -0.31 -0.81
N GLU A 53 6.95 -1.51 -0.42
CA GLU A 53 7.97 -2.27 -1.14
C GLU A 53 7.51 -2.65 -2.56
N GLN A 54 6.24 -3.06 -2.73
CA GLN A 54 5.69 -3.34 -4.06
C GLN A 54 5.63 -2.08 -4.94
N ILE A 55 5.26 -0.93 -4.38
CA ILE A 55 5.25 0.35 -5.11
C ILE A 55 6.66 0.72 -5.54
N GLU A 56 7.65 0.62 -4.65
CA GLU A 56 9.05 0.92 -4.97
C GLU A 56 9.61 -0.02 -6.03
N ALA A 57 9.31 -1.33 -5.92
CA ALA A 57 9.70 -2.31 -6.93
C ALA A 57 9.10 -2.00 -8.32
N LEU A 58 7.81 -1.64 -8.37
CA LEU A 58 7.14 -1.25 -9.61
C LEU A 58 7.68 0.08 -10.16
N ARG A 59 7.97 1.05 -9.28
CA ARG A 59 8.59 2.33 -9.67
C ARG A 59 9.97 2.11 -10.28
N SER A 60 10.77 1.23 -9.69
CA SER A 60 12.08 0.84 -10.22
C SER A 60 12.02 0.07 -11.54
N GLN A 61 10.88 -0.52 -11.91
CA GLN A 61 10.69 -1.18 -13.20
C GLN A 61 10.22 -0.22 -14.30
N ILE A 62 9.64 0.93 -13.93
CA ILE A 62 9.22 1.97 -14.87
C ILE A 62 10.41 2.87 -15.27
N HIS A 63 11.36 3.08 -14.35
CA HIS A 63 12.56 3.89 -14.54
C HIS A 63 13.67 3.09 -15.24
#